data_AF-A0A955BC10-F1
#
_entry.id   AF-A0A955BC10-F1
#
_cell.length_a   1.000
_cell.length_b   1.000
_cell.length_c   1.000
_cell.angle_alpha   90.00
_cell.angle_beta   90.00
_cell.angle_gamma   90.00
#
_symmetry.space_group_name_H-M   'P 1'
#
loop_
_entity.id
_entity.type
_entity.pdbx_description
1 polymer ?
#
loop_
_entity_poly.entity_id
_entity_poly.type
_entity_poly.pdbx_seq_one_letter_code
_entity_poly.pdbx_strand_id
1 'polypeptide(L)'
;EDYVLYDGSKSVFIEIDNETSYEAYRLNITKLTRNGLIEPRVRRLVMREKDAASFTLTASAITGINNDTGFQSTDVGRLVRLKGSDQSWRSCEITAVASTTEVTVKLLGEPLLDTKPIKQWRLGYWSDTTGWPAVGTFFEDRFWLAGSEEFPDLFAGSVVGGYETFSQTDTFGVVLDDNAAVGRLNSRRLSRIRWLSSDARGLLLGTGSEEYTISAPNSEPLTARNIAARPATRRGSADVEPVRVDSQTLYVQRSGRAVREFAFVFEADGYKSPSMSQLASHLGAVPFVEMDYAAEPHSIIWVRRSDGSLVGLTYNRDENVVGWHRHDLAGGVIDTLAVVPQKDQLQDALWVVVRRTIDGQSRRYLERLTRFWDFDTTLANAHFVDCGLRYVGSAVDKVYGLQHLEGETVYGLIDARPVGPLTVTNGTVTLPYEGENIVLGLGYDSEGVLPRLENGAADGTAQGKVKRVQSLVVNVWNSFNGHVGVYNEQEGAFVYEPLEYPGRFDEFEDVELYTGEIGPFNPSPGYDMKGLIAFKRPKESPLPFNIVAIMPQMHTQDR
;
A
#
# COMPACT_ATOMS: atom_id res chain seq x y z
N GLU A 1 -32.48 0.57 63.38
CA GLU A 1 -33.30 -0.44 62.68
C GLU A 1 -34.37 0.29 61.89
N ASP A 2 -33.97 1.03 60.84
CA ASP A 2 -34.90 1.90 60.13
C ASP A 2 -34.88 1.57 58.65
N TYR A 3 -35.82 0.72 58.22
CA TYR A 3 -36.15 0.57 56.81
C TYR A 3 -37.48 1.29 56.56
N VAL A 4 -37.47 2.20 55.59
CA VAL A 4 -38.66 2.86 55.09
C VAL A 4 -39.48 1.84 54.29
N LEU A 5 -40.71 1.56 54.75
CA LEU A 5 -41.72 0.80 54.02
C LEU A 5 -42.35 1.69 52.96
N TYR A 6 -42.33 1.23 51.71
CA TYR A 6 -42.97 1.90 50.57
C TYR A 6 -44.49 1.69 50.67
N ASP A 7 -45.26 2.72 51.03
CA ASP A 7 -46.72 2.62 51.24
C ASP A 7 -47.57 3.00 50.00
N GLY A 8 -46.92 3.31 48.87
CA GLY A 8 -47.59 3.64 47.62
C GLY A 8 -48.35 4.98 47.60
N SER A 9 -48.31 5.76 48.67
CA SER A 9 -49.09 7.00 48.81
C SER A 9 -48.29 8.29 48.54
N LYS A 10 -46.95 8.21 48.48
CA LYS A 10 -46.07 9.34 48.11
C LYS A 10 -44.91 8.91 47.23
N SER A 11 -44.67 9.67 46.16
CA SER A 11 -43.41 9.65 45.42
C SER A 11 -42.31 10.22 46.31
N VAL A 12 -41.28 9.43 46.62
CA VAL A 12 -40.09 9.93 47.32
C VAL A 12 -39.24 10.69 46.29
N PHE A 13 -39.13 12.01 46.48
CA PHE A 13 -38.16 12.82 45.76
C PHE A 13 -36.81 12.68 46.47
N ILE A 14 -35.78 12.26 45.73
CA ILE A 14 -34.40 12.30 46.19
C ILE A 14 -33.78 13.54 45.57
N GLU A 15 -33.64 14.59 46.38
CA GLU A 15 -32.89 15.79 46.01
C GLU A 15 -31.40 15.46 46.16
N ILE A 16 -30.63 15.69 45.09
CA ILE A 16 -29.19 15.45 45.06
C ILE A 16 -28.54 16.82 44.88
N ASP A 17 -28.00 17.38 45.96
CA ASP A 17 -27.24 18.62 45.91
C ASP A 17 -25.92 18.40 45.17
N ASN A 18 -25.85 18.91 43.95
CA ASN A 18 -24.69 18.79 43.06
C ASN A 18 -23.65 19.87 43.39
N GLU A 19 -23.08 19.83 44.61
CA GLU A 19 -22.09 20.82 45.08
C GLU A 19 -20.74 20.72 44.31
N THR A 20 -20.46 19.57 43.70
CA THR A 20 -19.26 19.29 42.88
C THR A 20 -19.69 18.98 41.46
N SER A 21 -19.03 19.47 40.41
CA SER A 21 -19.47 19.24 39.02
C SER A 21 -19.36 17.76 38.60
N TYR A 22 -20.42 16.97 38.83
CA TYR A 22 -20.56 15.62 38.26
C TYR A 22 -21.08 15.69 36.81
N GLU A 23 -20.51 14.89 35.91
CA GLU A 23 -20.86 14.89 34.47
C GLU A 23 -21.93 13.84 34.11
N ALA A 24 -22.08 12.81 34.93
CA ALA A 24 -23.04 11.74 34.69
C ALA A 24 -23.47 11.04 35.99
N TYR A 25 -24.72 10.57 36.01
CA TYR A 25 -25.32 9.79 37.09
C TYR A 25 -25.83 8.47 36.54
N ARG A 26 -25.63 7.38 37.29
CA ARG A 26 -26.21 6.07 36.95
C ARG A 26 -26.95 5.47 38.13
N LEU A 27 -28.25 5.21 37.95
CA LEU A 27 -29.10 4.53 38.91
C LEU A 27 -29.31 3.06 38.48
N ASN A 28 -28.93 2.11 39.33
CA ASN A 28 -29.21 0.70 39.11
C ASN A 28 -30.42 0.29 39.95
N ILE A 29 -31.52 -0.08 39.28
CA ILE A 29 -32.73 -0.60 39.92
C ILE A 29 -32.76 -2.11 39.72
N THR A 30 -32.91 -2.86 40.81
CA THR A 30 -33.06 -4.32 40.76
C THR A 30 -34.43 -4.76 41.24
N LYS A 31 -34.90 -5.87 40.70
CA LYS A 31 -36.13 -6.54 41.12
C LYS A 31 -35.86 -7.41 42.36
N LEU A 32 -36.65 -7.22 43.40
CA LEU A 32 -36.81 -8.22 44.45
C LEU A 32 -38.22 -8.82 44.32
N THR A 33 -38.32 -10.15 44.25
CA THR A 33 -39.63 -10.83 44.30
C THR A 33 -39.81 -11.36 45.72
N ARG A 34 -40.79 -10.84 46.46
CA ARG A 34 -41.17 -11.36 47.77
C ARG A 34 -42.68 -11.64 47.75
N ASN A 35 -43.05 -12.89 48.07
CA ASN A 35 -44.45 -13.34 48.06
C ASN A 35 -45.21 -13.03 46.76
N GLY A 36 -44.55 -13.10 45.59
CA GLY A 36 -45.17 -12.88 44.28
C GLY A 36 -45.34 -11.41 43.87
N LEU A 37 -45.06 -10.44 44.74
CA LEU A 37 -45.06 -9.01 44.41
C LEU A 37 -43.66 -8.58 43.90
N ILE A 38 -43.67 -7.75 42.85
CA ILE A 38 -42.47 -7.16 42.24
C ILE A 38 -42.24 -5.80 42.88
N GLU A 39 -41.22 -5.68 43.73
CA GLU A 39 -40.82 -4.40 44.32
C GLU A 39 -39.55 -3.89 43.63
N PRO A 40 -39.56 -2.68 43.03
CA PRO A 40 -38.34 -2.05 42.54
C PRO A 40 -37.50 -1.59 43.73
N ARG A 41 -36.22 -2.00 43.77
CA ARG A 41 -35.24 -1.49 44.75
C ARG A 41 -34.11 -0.79 44.04
N VAL A 42 -33.75 0.39 44.52
CA VAL A 42 -32.49 1.06 44.14
C VAL A 42 -31.35 0.26 44.76
N ARG A 43 -30.53 -0.35 43.91
CA ARG A 43 -29.37 -1.14 44.32
C ARG A 43 -28.11 -0.30 44.44
N ARG A 44 -27.92 0.68 43.55
CA ARG A 44 -26.70 1.49 43.46
C ARG A 44 -26.97 2.81 42.76
N LEU A 45 -26.46 3.90 43.32
CA LEU A 45 -26.29 5.18 42.65
C LEU A 45 -24.79 5.41 42.44
N VAL A 46 -24.38 5.66 41.20
CA VAL A 46 -23.00 6.01 40.84
C VAL A 46 -23.01 7.46 40.39
N MET A 47 -22.14 8.26 41.01
CA MET A 47 -21.88 9.64 40.63
C MET A 47 -20.47 9.72 40.04
N ARG A 48 -20.32 10.43 38.92
CA ARG A 48 -19.04 10.54 38.20
C ARG A 48 -18.56 11.99 38.20
N GLU A 49 -17.43 12.24 38.85
CA GLU A 49 -16.77 13.55 38.85
C GLU A 49 -16.20 13.86 37.46
N LYS A 50 -16.15 15.16 37.12
CA LYS A 50 -15.52 15.68 35.91
C LYS A 50 -14.03 15.30 35.81
N ASP A 51 -13.31 15.38 36.94
CA ASP A 51 -11.92 14.96 37.02
C ASP A 51 -11.86 13.56 37.63
N ALA A 52 -11.37 12.60 36.85
CA ALA A 52 -11.28 11.24 37.36
C ALA A 52 -10.19 11.11 38.44
N ALA A 53 -10.55 10.50 39.56
CA ALA A 53 -9.66 10.29 40.70
C ALA A 53 -8.36 9.57 40.28
N SER A 54 -7.25 10.10 40.77
CA SER A 54 -5.94 9.45 40.68
C SER A 54 -5.60 8.79 42.01
N PHE A 55 -4.99 7.61 41.97
CA PHE A 55 -4.56 6.90 43.17
C PHE A 55 -3.31 6.06 42.89
N THR A 56 -2.60 5.71 43.95
CA THR A 56 -1.45 4.80 43.86
C THR A 56 -1.94 3.35 43.78
N LEU A 57 -1.54 2.65 42.73
CA LEU A 57 -1.70 1.22 42.56
C LEU A 57 -0.38 0.53 42.92
N THR A 58 -0.40 -0.26 44.00
CA THR A 58 0.77 -1.04 44.45
C THR A 58 0.58 -2.51 44.14
N ALA A 59 1.45 -3.06 43.29
CA ALA A 59 1.52 -4.50 43.03
C ALA A 59 2.21 -5.23 44.18
N SER A 60 1.73 -6.42 44.53
CA SER A 60 2.31 -7.24 45.61
C SER A 60 3.69 -7.80 45.27
N ALA A 61 4.02 -7.90 43.99
CA ALA A 61 5.29 -8.38 43.45
C ALA A 61 5.43 -7.95 41.98
N ILE A 62 6.63 -8.06 41.43
CA ILE A 62 6.89 -7.81 39.99
C ILE A 62 6.43 -8.96 39.09
N THR A 63 6.14 -10.14 39.66
CA THR A 63 5.74 -11.33 38.90
C THR A 63 4.47 -11.09 38.08
N GLY A 64 4.52 -11.37 36.78
CA GLY A 64 3.44 -11.13 35.83
C GLY A 64 3.37 -9.69 35.29
N ILE A 65 4.28 -8.80 35.68
CA ILE A 65 4.41 -7.44 35.13
C ILE A 65 5.62 -7.40 34.20
N ASN A 66 5.40 -7.12 32.91
CA ASN A 66 6.46 -6.94 31.91
C ASN A 66 7.50 -8.07 31.94
N ASN A 67 7.06 -9.32 31.80
CA ASN A 67 7.93 -10.50 31.90
C ASN A 67 8.77 -10.52 33.20
N ASP A 68 8.09 -10.28 34.32
CA ASP A 68 8.65 -10.26 35.67
C ASP A 68 9.67 -9.13 35.95
N THR A 69 9.74 -8.11 35.09
CA THR A 69 10.62 -6.94 35.30
C THR A 69 9.98 -5.83 36.13
N GLY A 70 8.67 -5.87 36.35
CA GLY A 70 7.93 -4.82 37.05
C GLY A 70 7.56 -3.63 36.18
N PHE A 71 6.89 -2.63 36.76
CA PHE A 71 6.51 -1.42 36.05
C PHE A 71 7.74 -0.63 35.59
N GLN A 72 7.69 -0.12 34.36
CA GLN A 72 8.77 0.65 33.73
C GLN A 72 8.31 2.07 33.44
N SER A 73 9.23 3.03 33.32
CA SER A 73 8.89 4.41 32.97
C SER A 73 8.14 4.53 31.63
N THR A 74 8.34 3.58 30.73
CA THR A 74 7.66 3.43 29.43
C THR A 74 6.23 2.86 29.55
N ASP A 75 5.76 2.53 30.75
CA ASP A 75 4.35 2.17 30.99
C ASP A 75 3.45 3.39 31.22
N VAL A 76 3.99 4.61 31.28
CA VAL A 76 3.16 5.82 31.35
C VAL A 76 2.29 5.92 30.09
N GLY A 77 0.99 6.18 30.26
CA GLY A 77 -0.04 6.12 29.22
C GLY A 77 -0.64 4.72 29.00
N ARG A 78 -0.04 3.67 29.57
CA ARG A 78 -0.56 2.30 29.43
C ARG A 78 -1.83 2.10 30.25
N LEU A 79 -2.79 1.41 29.66
CA LEU A 79 -4.03 1.05 30.33
C LEU A 79 -3.84 -0.11 31.31
N VAL A 80 -4.53 -0.05 32.45
CA VAL A 80 -4.67 -1.14 33.42
C VAL A 80 -6.16 -1.40 33.61
N ARG A 81 -6.57 -2.66 33.51
CA ARG A 81 -7.93 -3.06 33.82
C ARG A 81 -7.97 -3.74 35.18
N LEU A 82 -8.85 -3.26 36.05
CA LEU A 82 -9.04 -3.75 37.42
C LEU A 82 -10.44 -4.33 37.56
N LYS A 83 -10.58 -5.53 38.13
CA LYS A 83 -11.88 -6.12 38.44
C LYS A 83 -12.20 -5.91 39.92
N GLY A 84 -13.15 -5.01 40.20
CA GLY A 84 -13.54 -4.65 41.55
C GLY A 84 -14.23 -5.80 42.30
N SER A 85 -14.46 -5.60 43.60
CA SER A 85 -15.20 -6.53 44.46
C SER A 85 -16.63 -6.80 43.97
N ASP A 86 -17.21 -5.85 43.24
CA ASP A 86 -18.51 -5.93 42.56
C ASP A 86 -18.50 -6.73 41.24
N GLN A 87 -17.38 -7.35 40.90
CA GLN A 87 -17.16 -8.11 39.66
C GLN A 87 -17.15 -7.27 38.37
N SER A 88 -17.19 -5.95 38.46
CA SER A 88 -17.14 -5.04 37.30
C SER A 88 -15.70 -4.65 36.97
N TRP A 89 -15.38 -4.73 35.67
CA TRP A 89 -14.10 -4.28 35.14
C TRP A 89 -14.08 -2.76 34.96
N ARG A 90 -12.99 -2.12 35.39
CA ARG A 90 -12.73 -0.69 35.23
C ARG A 90 -11.37 -0.47 34.60
N SER A 91 -11.30 0.46 33.67
CA SER A 91 -10.05 0.86 33.03
C SER A 91 -9.47 2.06 33.75
N CYS A 92 -8.16 2.02 33.96
CA CYS A 92 -7.35 3.11 34.46
C CYS A 92 -6.19 3.34 33.48
N GLU A 93 -5.61 4.52 33.49
CA GLU A 93 -4.40 4.87 32.75
C GLU A 93 -3.26 5.13 33.74
N ILE A 94 -2.07 4.57 33.48
CA ILE A 94 -0.87 4.88 34.28
C ILE A 94 -0.41 6.29 33.95
N THR A 95 -0.36 7.18 34.94
CA THR A 95 0.09 8.57 34.77
C THR A 95 1.49 8.81 35.29
N ALA A 96 1.98 7.97 36.19
CA ALA A 96 3.36 8.02 36.69
C ALA A 96 3.79 6.64 37.20
N VAL A 97 5.10 6.37 37.18
CA VAL A 97 5.71 5.15 37.69
C VAL A 97 6.69 5.54 38.79
N ALA A 98 6.42 5.13 40.03
CA ALA A 98 7.25 5.44 41.19
C ALA A 98 8.32 4.36 41.44
N SER A 99 7.98 3.09 41.21
CA SER A 99 8.91 1.96 41.31
C SER A 99 8.41 0.77 40.48
N THR A 100 9.17 -0.33 40.45
CA THR A 100 8.79 -1.57 39.75
C THR A 100 7.52 -2.22 40.28
N THR A 101 7.03 -1.81 41.45
CA THR A 101 5.77 -2.30 42.05
C THR A 101 4.75 -1.20 42.31
N GLU A 102 5.04 0.07 41.99
CA GLU A 102 4.17 1.19 42.36
C GLU A 102 4.00 2.18 41.22
N VAL A 103 2.74 2.43 40.84
CA VAL A 103 2.35 3.38 39.80
C VAL A 103 1.20 4.27 40.28
N THR A 104 1.14 5.50 39.79
CA THR A 104 -0.05 6.35 39.89
C THR A 104 -0.95 6.07 38.70
N VAL A 105 -2.23 5.82 38.95
CA VAL A 105 -3.23 5.58 37.90
C VAL A 105 -4.38 6.55 38.00
N LYS A 106 -4.91 6.96 36.85
CA LYS A 106 -6.13 7.76 36.70
C LYS A 106 -7.26 6.86 36.21
N LEU A 107 -8.40 6.86 36.90
CA LEU A 107 -9.59 6.11 36.47
C LEU A 107 -10.16 6.68 35.16
N LEU A 108 -10.67 5.85 34.25
CA LEU A 108 -11.27 6.30 32.97
C LEU A 108 -12.79 6.12 32.94
N GLY A 109 -13.42 5.88 34.09
CA GLY A 109 -14.85 5.56 34.17
C GLY A 109 -15.38 5.55 35.60
N GLU A 110 -16.17 4.52 35.94
CA GLU A 110 -16.81 4.41 37.26
C GLU A 110 -15.78 4.25 38.39
N PRO A 111 -15.97 4.91 39.55
CA PRO A 111 -15.10 4.72 40.71
C PRO A 111 -15.07 3.27 41.18
N LEU A 112 -13.97 2.88 41.82
CA LEU A 112 -13.89 1.62 42.56
C LEU A 112 -14.86 1.65 43.75
N LEU A 113 -15.49 0.50 44.05
CA LEU A 113 -16.45 0.40 45.15
C LEU A 113 -15.80 0.51 46.53
N ASP A 114 -14.59 -0.01 46.66
CA ASP A 114 -13.83 -0.08 47.90
C ASP A 114 -12.32 -0.13 47.60
N THR A 115 -11.50 -0.03 48.64
CA THR A 115 -10.04 -0.10 48.58
C THR A 115 -9.50 -1.51 48.86
N LYS A 116 -10.33 -2.55 48.74
CA LYS A 116 -9.89 -3.93 49.02
C LYS A 116 -8.88 -4.40 47.96
N PRO A 117 -7.96 -5.31 48.32
CA PRO A 117 -7.01 -5.87 47.36
C PRO A 117 -7.70 -6.51 46.15
N ILE A 118 -7.28 -6.09 44.95
CA ILE A 118 -7.80 -6.59 43.67
C ILE A 118 -6.93 -7.76 43.20
N LYS A 119 -7.56 -8.92 43.03
CA LYS A 119 -6.86 -10.16 42.61
C LYS A 119 -6.87 -10.39 41.10
N GLN A 120 -7.84 -9.80 40.40
CA GLN A 120 -7.99 -9.96 38.96
C GLN A 120 -7.78 -8.60 38.29
N TRP A 121 -6.67 -8.48 37.59
CA TRP A 121 -6.29 -7.29 36.84
C TRP A 121 -5.47 -7.70 35.63
N ARG A 122 -5.27 -6.78 34.69
CA ARG A 122 -4.46 -7.00 33.49
C ARG A 122 -3.95 -5.68 32.95
N LEU A 123 -2.76 -5.70 32.35
CA LEU A 123 -2.23 -4.58 31.58
C LEU A 123 -2.80 -4.58 30.17
N GLY A 124 -2.88 -3.39 29.57
CA GLY A 124 -3.08 -3.24 28.14
C GLY A 124 -1.97 -3.92 27.35
N TYR A 125 -2.30 -4.43 26.16
CA TYR A 125 -1.34 -5.12 25.31
C TYR A 125 -0.27 -4.17 24.74
N TRP A 126 -0.62 -2.90 24.52
CA TRP A 126 0.24 -1.94 23.83
C TRP A 126 0.70 -0.83 24.77
N SER A 127 1.98 -0.49 24.66
CA SER A 127 2.68 0.57 25.39
C SER A 127 4.07 0.74 24.81
N ASP A 128 4.80 1.78 25.21
CA ASP A 128 6.22 1.90 24.87
C ASP A 128 7.07 0.76 25.48
N THR A 129 6.57 0.07 26.52
CA THR A 129 7.21 -1.12 27.10
C THR A 129 7.00 -2.40 26.29
N THR A 130 5.80 -2.61 25.73
CA THR A 130 5.42 -3.87 25.04
C THR A 130 5.30 -3.77 23.52
N GLY A 131 5.55 -2.57 23.00
CA GLY A 131 5.44 -2.25 21.58
C GLY A 131 4.00 -1.93 21.15
N TRP A 132 3.91 -1.10 20.12
CA TRP A 132 2.66 -0.71 19.47
C TRP A 132 2.35 -1.61 18.27
N PRO A 133 1.09 -1.71 17.83
CA PRO A 133 0.73 -2.38 16.59
C PRO A 133 1.51 -1.82 15.39
N ALA A 134 1.98 -2.69 14.52
CA ALA A 134 2.71 -2.30 13.32
C ALA A 134 1.79 -2.14 12.09
N VAL A 135 0.59 -2.73 12.12
CA VAL A 135 -0.34 -2.76 11.00
C VAL A 135 -1.78 -2.54 11.45
N GLY A 136 -2.59 -1.96 10.58
CA GLY A 136 -4.01 -1.73 10.83
C GLY A 136 -4.87 -1.69 9.56
N THR A 137 -6.17 -1.95 9.71
CA THR A 137 -7.15 -1.81 8.61
C THR A 137 -8.57 -1.66 9.18
N PHE A 138 -9.54 -1.28 8.34
CA PHE A 138 -10.95 -1.24 8.71
C PHE A 138 -11.70 -2.44 8.13
N PHE A 139 -12.48 -3.13 8.97
CA PHE A 139 -13.33 -4.25 8.55
C PHE A 139 -14.55 -4.35 9.48
N GLU A 140 -15.74 -4.44 8.88
CA GLU A 140 -17.04 -4.51 9.58
C GLU A 140 -17.23 -3.43 10.67
N ASP A 141 -16.98 -2.17 10.31
CA ASP A 141 -17.10 -1.00 11.20
C ASP A 141 -16.27 -1.11 12.49
N ARG A 142 -15.13 -1.80 12.40
CA ARG A 142 -14.10 -1.86 13.44
C ARG A 142 -12.75 -1.45 12.86
N PHE A 143 -11.96 -0.77 13.68
CA PHE A 143 -10.55 -0.56 13.41
C PHE A 143 -9.75 -1.73 13.96
N TRP A 144 -9.08 -2.46 13.08
CA TRP A 144 -8.28 -3.64 13.40
C TRP A 144 -6.80 -3.27 13.48
N LEU A 145 -6.12 -3.76 14.51
CA LEU A 145 -4.71 -3.52 14.79
C LEU A 145 -4.01 -4.84 15.12
N ALA A 146 -2.77 -5.01 14.65
CA ALA A 146 -2.00 -6.22 14.87
C ALA A 146 -0.47 -6.00 14.78
N GLY A 147 0.29 -7.06 15.09
CA GLY A 147 1.72 -7.12 14.78
C GLY A 147 2.63 -6.37 15.75
N SER A 148 2.20 -6.15 17.00
CA SER A 148 3.04 -5.57 18.05
C SER A 148 4.24 -6.45 18.41
N GLU A 149 5.28 -5.86 18.99
CA GLU A 149 6.54 -6.55 19.30
C GLU A 149 6.39 -7.71 20.29
N GLU A 150 5.82 -7.46 21.47
CA GLU A 150 5.63 -8.48 22.52
C GLU A 150 4.48 -9.45 22.21
N PHE A 151 3.48 -9.00 21.46
CA PHE A 151 2.31 -9.79 21.07
C PHE A 151 2.21 -9.89 19.53
N PRO A 152 3.14 -10.59 18.87
CA PRO A 152 3.28 -10.59 17.41
C PRO A 152 2.14 -11.33 16.69
N ASP A 153 1.47 -12.26 17.38
CA ASP A 153 0.36 -13.08 16.90
C ASP A 153 -1.02 -12.53 17.28
N LEU A 154 -1.07 -11.41 18.01
CA LEU A 154 -2.30 -10.79 18.47
C LEU A 154 -2.85 -9.84 17.42
N PHE A 155 -4.16 -9.91 17.24
CA PHE A 155 -4.94 -8.95 16.46
C PHE A 155 -6.18 -8.56 17.25
N ALA A 156 -6.56 -7.29 17.18
CA ALA A 156 -7.69 -6.76 17.91
C ALA A 156 -8.48 -5.78 17.04
N GLY A 157 -9.81 -5.88 17.07
CA GLY A 157 -10.75 -4.95 16.47
C GLY A 157 -11.41 -4.10 17.54
N SER A 158 -11.56 -2.81 17.28
CA SER A 158 -12.23 -1.86 18.17
C SER A 158 -13.69 -2.28 18.46
N VAL A 159 -14.33 -1.60 19.39
CA VAL A 159 -15.80 -1.57 19.48
C VAL A 159 -16.36 -1.05 18.14
N VAL A 160 -17.53 -1.58 17.74
CA VAL A 160 -18.22 -1.16 16.50
C VAL A 160 -18.49 0.36 16.53
N GLY A 161 -18.06 1.08 15.48
CA GLY A 161 -18.17 2.54 15.37
C GLY A 161 -17.31 3.35 16.36
N GLY A 162 -16.64 2.70 17.31
CA GLY A 162 -15.82 3.31 18.35
C GLY A 162 -14.33 3.01 18.15
N TYR A 163 -13.73 3.57 17.11
CA TYR A 163 -12.41 3.17 16.58
C TYR A 163 -11.23 3.29 17.56
N GLU A 164 -11.35 4.14 18.59
CA GLU A 164 -10.32 4.32 19.62
C GLU A 164 -10.54 3.42 20.86
N THR A 165 -11.67 2.70 20.93
CA THR A 165 -12.06 1.93 22.11
C THR A 165 -11.92 0.43 21.87
N PHE A 166 -11.03 -0.22 22.61
CA PHE A 166 -10.77 -1.67 22.53
C PHE A 166 -11.30 -2.45 23.76
N SER A 167 -12.42 -2.01 24.34
CA SER A 167 -13.01 -2.68 25.50
C SER A 167 -13.75 -3.96 25.11
N GLN A 168 -13.35 -5.09 25.69
CA GLN A 168 -13.98 -6.40 25.46
C GLN A 168 -15.32 -6.59 26.20
N THR A 169 -15.65 -5.69 27.12
CA THR A 169 -16.94 -5.73 27.82
C THR A 169 -17.55 -4.35 27.86
N ASP A 170 -18.87 -4.30 28.04
CA ASP A 170 -19.58 -3.08 28.33
C ASP A 170 -19.29 -2.62 29.78
N THR A 171 -19.99 -1.55 30.19
CA THR A 171 -19.89 -1.02 31.55
C THR A 171 -20.47 -1.95 32.63
N PHE A 172 -21.24 -2.97 32.26
CA PHE A 172 -21.76 -3.98 33.18
C PHE A 172 -20.87 -5.23 33.27
N GLY A 173 -19.74 -5.25 32.54
CA GLY A 173 -18.83 -6.39 32.50
C GLY A 173 -19.32 -7.53 31.60
N VAL A 174 -20.34 -7.27 30.78
CA VAL A 174 -20.92 -8.22 29.84
C VAL A 174 -20.19 -8.08 28.51
N VAL A 175 -19.78 -9.22 27.93
CA VAL A 175 -19.32 -9.25 26.53
C VAL A 175 -20.57 -9.07 25.67
N LEU A 176 -20.54 -8.17 24.70
CA LEU A 176 -21.63 -7.93 23.78
C LEU A 176 -21.05 -8.08 22.38
N ASP A 177 -21.92 -8.17 21.38
CA ASP A 177 -21.51 -8.50 20.03
C ASP A 177 -20.78 -7.33 19.36
N ASP A 178 -21.05 -6.10 19.80
CA ASP A 178 -20.41 -4.86 19.38
C ASP A 178 -19.10 -4.54 20.13
N ASN A 179 -18.81 -5.22 21.25
CA ASN A 179 -17.59 -5.01 22.01
C ASN A 179 -16.34 -5.43 21.23
N ALA A 180 -15.18 -4.93 21.65
CA ALA A 180 -13.91 -5.19 20.97
C ALA A 180 -13.61 -6.68 20.85
N ALA A 181 -13.22 -7.09 19.65
CA ALA A 181 -12.82 -8.45 19.34
C ALA A 181 -11.30 -8.57 19.50
N VAL A 182 -10.82 -9.61 20.18
CA VAL A 182 -9.38 -9.85 20.36
C VAL A 182 -9.12 -11.32 20.09
N GLY A 183 -8.19 -11.59 19.18
CA GLY A 183 -7.79 -12.94 18.81
C GLY A 183 -6.27 -13.11 18.83
N ARG A 184 -5.84 -14.36 18.87
CA ARG A 184 -4.45 -14.76 18.63
C ARG A 184 -4.41 -15.85 17.59
N LEU A 185 -3.33 -15.91 16.82
CA LEU A 185 -3.15 -16.94 15.80
C LEU A 185 -2.75 -18.27 16.43
N ASN A 186 -3.55 -19.30 16.16
CA ASN A 186 -3.22 -20.67 16.53
C ASN A 186 -2.22 -21.25 15.52
N SER A 187 -0.94 -20.96 15.71
CA SER A 187 0.14 -21.39 14.81
C SER A 187 1.16 -22.26 15.54
N ARG A 188 1.86 -23.14 14.80
CA ARG A 188 2.96 -23.95 15.36
C ARG A 188 4.22 -23.12 15.63
N ARG A 189 4.40 -21.99 14.94
CA ARG A 189 5.56 -21.10 15.05
C ARG A 189 5.07 -19.69 15.24
N LEU A 190 5.46 -19.07 16.35
CA LEU A 190 5.21 -17.65 16.60
C LEU A 190 5.79 -16.83 15.45
N SER A 191 4.93 -16.03 14.81
CA SER A 191 5.26 -15.28 13.61
C SER A 191 4.48 -13.97 13.64
N ARG A 192 5.18 -12.86 13.52
CA ARG A 192 4.56 -11.52 13.54
C ARG A 192 3.61 -11.35 12.37
N ILE A 193 2.43 -10.81 12.66
CA ILE A 193 1.48 -10.31 11.65
C ILE A 193 2.11 -9.09 10.97
N ARG A 194 2.20 -9.13 9.64
CA ARG A 194 2.94 -8.18 8.79
C ARG A 194 2.04 -7.33 7.89
N TRP A 195 0.79 -7.73 7.74
CA TRP A 195 -0.24 -6.96 7.05
C TRP A 195 -1.63 -7.46 7.41
N LEU A 196 -2.61 -6.56 7.27
CA LEU A 196 -4.04 -6.83 7.34
C LEU A 196 -4.68 -6.32 6.04
N SER A 197 -5.68 -7.02 5.52
CA SER A 197 -6.46 -6.56 4.38
C SER A 197 -7.93 -6.94 4.59
N SER A 198 -8.83 -6.01 4.29
CA SER A 198 -10.27 -6.24 4.35
C SER A 198 -10.71 -6.96 3.08
N ASP A 199 -11.53 -8.01 3.21
CA ASP A 199 -12.15 -8.72 2.09
C ASP A 199 -13.61 -9.05 2.40
N ALA A 200 -14.42 -9.24 1.35
CA ALA A 200 -15.85 -9.52 1.48
C ALA A 200 -16.16 -10.79 2.29
N ARG A 201 -15.22 -11.73 2.39
CA ARG A 201 -15.41 -13.00 3.13
C ARG A 201 -14.73 -13.03 4.49
N GLY A 202 -14.03 -11.96 4.87
CA GLY A 202 -13.35 -11.87 6.16
C GLY A 202 -12.16 -10.93 6.15
N LEU A 203 -11.59 -10.73 7.32
CA LEU A 203 -10.34 -10.02 7.49
C LEU A 203 -9.17 -10.96 7.12
N LEU A 204 -8.40 -10.57 6.13
CA LEU A 204 -7.21 -11.29 5.68
C LEU A 204 -5.99 -10.80 6.44
N LEU A 205 -5.06 -11.69 6.74
CA LEU A 205 -3.78 -11.31 7.34
C LEU A 205 -2.65 -12.20 6.90
N GLY A 206 -1.44 -11.62 6.84
CA GLY A 206 -0.22 -12.34 6.53
C GLY A 206 0.77 -12.30 7.69
N THR A 207 1.43 -13.43 7.91
CA THR A 207 2.55 -13.55 8.85
C THR A 207 3.83 -13.89 8.10
N GLY A 208 4.98 -13.88 8.78
CA GLY A 208 6.23 -14.38 8.22
C GLY A 208 6.24 -15.88 7.84
N SER A 209 5.15 -16.63 8.02
CA SER A 209 5.10 -18.08 7.73
C SER A 209 3.86 -18.52 6.98
N GLU A 210 2.72 -17.93 7.27
CA GLU A 210 1.40 -18.35 6.78
C GLU A 210 0.48 -17.15 6.59
N GLU A 211 -0.51 -17.31 5.73
CA GLU A 211 -1.58 -16.37 5.46
C GLU A 211 -2.88 -16.95 6.00
N TYR A 212 -3.69 -16.11 6.64
CA TYR A 212 -4.90 -16.50 7.35
C TYR A 212 -6.12 -15.72 6.88
N THR A 213 -7.28 -16.34 7.06
CA THR A 213 -8.58 -15.67 7.04
C THR A 213 -9.14 -15.62 8.45
N ILE A 214 -9.59 -14.44 8.86
CA ILE A 214 -10.34 -14.23 10.08
C ILE A 214 -11.80 -14.04 9.68
N SER A 215 -12.65 -14.97 10.09
CA SER A 215 -14.08 -14.91 9.79
C SER A 215 -14.89 -15.56 10.89
N ALA A 216 -16.18 -15.23 10.93
CA ALA A 216 -17.15 -15.94 11.76
C ALA A 216 -17.73 -17.15 10.99
N PRO A 217 -18.33 -18.13 11.70
CA PRO A 217 -19.12 -19.18 11.07
C PRO A 217 -20.32 -18.60 10.29
N ASN A 218 -20.79 -19.32 9.27
CA ASN A 218 -22.07 -19.07 8.57
C ASN A 218 -22.26 -17.63 8.04
N SER A 219 -21.16 -16.92 7.73
CA SER A 219 -21.20 -15.52 7.29
C SER A 219 -21.89 -14.56 8.26
N GLU A 220 -21.84 -14.86 9.56
CA GLU A 220 -22.23 -13.93 10.61
C GLU A 220 -21.24 -12.76 10.71
N PRO A 221 -21.66 -11.59 11.22
CA PRO A 221 -20.73 -10.54 11.58
C PRO A 221 -19.72 -11.01 12.64
N LEU A 222 -18.51 -10.45 12.58
CA LEU A 222 -17.44 -10.77 13.50
C LEU A 222 -17.65 -10.07 14.86
N THR A 223 -17.75 -10.89 15.90
CA THR A 223 -17.90 -10.47 17.29
C THR A 223 -16.77 -11.01 18.17
N ALA A 224 -16.69 -10.51 19.41
CA ALA A 224 -15.78 -11.05 20.41
C ALA A 224 -16.00 -12.55 20.74
N ARG A 225 -17.13 -13.15 20.32
CA ARG A 225 -17.53 -14.52 20.68
C ARG A 225 -17.41 -15.54 19.56
N ASN A 226 -17.44 -15.12 18.30
CA ASN A 226 -17.49 -16.01 17.13
C ASN A 226 -16.29 -15.85 16.19
N ILE A 227 -15.19 -15.23 16.65
CA ILE A 227 -13.96 -15.03 15.87
C ILE A 227 -13.19 -16.35 15.66
N ALA A 228 -12.87 -16.67 14.40
CA ALA A 228 -12.02 -17.81 14.05
C ALA A 228 -10.90 -17.42 13.08
N ALA A 229 -9.66 -17.75 13.45
CA ALA A 229 -8.50 -17.64 12.59
C ALA A 229 -8.24 -18.97 11.87
N ARG A 230 -8.29 -18.98 10.54
CA ARG A 230 -8.07 -20.19 9.72
C ARG A 230 -6.87 -19.98 8.78
N PRO A 231 -5.84 -20.84 8.84
CA PRO A 231 -4.73 -20.75 7.90
C PRO A 231 -5.22 -21.14 6.50
N ALA A 232 -4.90 -20.31 5.51
CA ALA A 232 -5.23 -20.55 4.10
C ALA A 232 -4.02 -21.00 3.29
N THR A 233 -2.89 -20.28 3.41
CA THR A 233 -1.65 -20.64 2.72
C THR A 233 -0.43 -20.57 3.65
N ARG A 234 0.66 -21.23 3.24
CA ARG A 234 1.92 -21.32 4.00
C ARG A 234 3.10 -20.75 3.23
N ARG A 235 2.91 -19.59 2.57
CA ARG A 235 3.95 -18.97 1.75
C ARG A 235 4.86 -18.05 2.55
N GLY A 236 4.28 -17.43 3.58
CA GLY A 236 4.89 -16.37 4.37
C GLY A 236 4.89 -15.06 3.60
N SER A 237 4.71 -13.98 4.33
CA SER A 237 4.62 -12.61 3.82
C SER A 237 5.84 -11.80 4.22
N ALA A 238 6.30 -10.88 3.37
CA ALA A 238 7.29 -9.87 3.73
C ALA A 238 6.61 -8.74 4.55
N ASP A 239 7.42 -7.85 5.11
CA ASP A 239 6.96 -6.67 5.85
C ASP A 239 6.68 -5.53 4.86
N VAL A 240 5.70 -5.76 3.99
CA VAL A 240 5.31 -4.84 2.90
C VAL A 240 3.78 -4.79 2.89
N GLU A 241 3.23 -3.59 2.85
CA GLU A 241 1.79 -3.38 2.76
C GLU A 241 1.25 -4.02 1.46
N PRO A 242 0.19 -4.83 1.54
CA PRO A 242 -0.42 -5.42 0.37
C PRO A 242 -1.28 -4.39 -0.34
N VAL A 243 -1.39 -4.52 -1.65
CA VAL A 243 -2.32 -3.73 -2.45
C VAL A 243 -3.55 -4.57 -2.75
N ARG A 244 -4.72 -3.93 -2.73
CA ARG A 244 -5.97 -4.57 -3.15
C ARG A 244 -6.32 -4.09 -4.55
N VAL A 245 -6.46 -5.03 -5.48
CA VAL A 245 -6.94 -4.79 -6.83
C VAL A 245 -8.23 -5.58 -7.00
N ASP A 246 -9.34 -4.88 -7.21
CA ASP A 246 -10.69 -5.45 -7.21
C ASP A 246 -11.00 -6.29 -5.94
N SER A 247 -11.17 -7.60 -6.13
CA SER A 247 -11.42 -8.60 -5.08
C SER A 247 -10.17 -9.38 -4.66
N GLN A 248 -9.00 -8.99 -5.18
CA GLN A 248 -7.74 -9.70 -4.97
C GLN A 248 -6.79 -8.89 -4.10
N THR A 249 -6.21 -9.55 -3.09
CA THR A 249 -5.14 -8.95 -2.29
C THR A 249 -3.79 -9.43 -2.84
N LEU A 250 -2.92 -8.51 -3.28
CA LEU A 250 -1.57 -8.83 -3.71
C LEU A 250 -0.56 -8.48 -2.61
N TYR A 251 0.27 -9.45 -2.23
CA TYR A 251 1.26 -9.31 -1.17
C TYR A 251 2.63 -9.80 -1.62
N VAL A 252 3.69 -9.26 -1.01
CA VAL A 252 5.06 -9.72 -1.24
C VAL A 252 5.33 -10.96 -0.40
N GLN A 253 5.78 -12.06 -1.02
CA GLN A 253 6.17 -13.26 -0.29
C GLN A 253 7.39 -12.97 0.59
N ARG A 254 7.51 -13.65 1.74
CA ARG A 254 8.56 -13.50 2.78
C ARG A 254 9.97 -13.15 2.31
N SER A 255 10.42 -13.74 1.20
CA SER A 255 11.77 -13.50 0.67
C SER A 255 11.96 -12.12 0.04
N GLY A 256 10.88 -11.37 -0.21
CA GLY A 256 10.89 -10.14 -1.00
C GLY A 256 10.91 -10.38 -2.52
N ARG A 257 10.97 -11.63 -2.99
CA ARG A 257 11.32 -11.95 -4.38
C ARG A 257 10.15 -12.24 -5.32
N ALA A 258 8.93 -12.28 -4.78
CA ALA A 258 7.74 -12.59 -5.55
C ALA A 258 6.55 -11.83 -5.00
N VAL A 259 5.79 -11.21 -5.89
CA VAL A 259 4.43 -10.75 -5.61
C VAL A 259 3.49 -11.93 -5.84
N ARG A 260 2.61 -12.14 -4.87
CA ARG A 260 1.62 -13.20 -4.88
C ARG A 260 0.24 -12.61 -4.77
N GLU A 261 -0.67 -13.18 -5.51
CA GLU A 261 -2.10 -12.95 -5.33
C GLU A 261 -2.56 -13.78 -4.11
N PHE A 262 -3.57 -13.29 -3.40
CA PHE A 262 -4.29 -14.02 -2.36
C PHE A 262 -5.77 -13.94 -2.70
N ALA A 263 -6.24 -14.98 -3.39
CA ALA A 263 -7.50 -15.01 -4.11
C ALA A 263 -8.41 -16.12 -3.60
N PHE A 264 -9.68 -15.83 -3.37
CA PHE A 264 -10.67 -16.87 -3.10
C PHE A 264 -10.99 -17.64 -4.38
N VAL A 265 -10.92 -18.96 -4.33
CA VAL A 265 -11.22 -19.86 -5.45
C VAL A 265 -12.43 -20.71 -5.09
N PHE A 266 -13.53 -20.49 -5.80
CA PHE A 266 -14.83 -21.12 -5.51
C PHE A 266 -14.77 -22.65 -5.58
N GLU A 267 -14.06 -23.22 -6.55
CA GLU A 267 -13.94 -24.68 -6.72
C GLU A 267 -13.19 -25.34 -5.56
N ALA A 268 -12.32 -24.58 -4.88
CA ALA A 268 -11.55 -25.06 -3.73
C ALA A 268 -12.17 -24.67 -2.40
N ASP A 269 -13.26 -23.87 -2.41
CA ASP A 269 -13.86 -23.22 -1.23
C ASP A 269 -12.79 -22.63 -0.29
N GLY A 270 -11.85 -21.89 -0.85
CA GLY A 270 -10.71 -21.40 -0.10
C GLY A 270 -9.78 -20.51 -0.88
N TYR A 271 -8.85 -19.86 -0.17
CA TYR A 271 -7.90 -18.96 -0.79
C TYR A 271 -6.72 -19.72 -1.37
N LYS A 272 -6.35 -19.36 -2.60
CA LYS A 272 -5.09 -19.76 -3.23
C LYS A 272 -4.15 -18.56 -3.31
N SER A 273 -2.88 -18.88 -3.50
CA SER A 273 -1.86 -17.87 -3.68
C SER A 273 -0.92 -18.17 -4.83
N PRO A 274 -1.34 -17.92 -6.09
CA PRO A 274 -0.45 -18.00 -7.25
C PRO A 274 0.57 -16.87 -7.26
N SER A 275 1.69 -17.08 -7.95
CA SER A 275 2.77 -16.09 -8.05
C SER A 275 2.60 -15.23 -9.29
N MET A 276 2.40 -13.93 -9.12
CA MET A 276 2.33 -12.97 -10.24
C MET A 276 3.71 -12.65 -10.82
N SER A 277 4.79 -13.03 -10.12
CA SER A 277 6.16 -12.87 -10.61
C SER A 277 6.72 -14.08 -11.36
N GLN A 278 5.92 -15.11 -11.68
CA GLN A 278 6.47 -16.39 -12.21
C GLN A 278 7.26 -16.20 -13.52
N LEU A 279 6.71 -15.41 -14.46
CA LEU A 279 7.34 -15.12 -15.76
C LEU A 279 8.41 -14.03 -15.67
N ALA A 280 8.47 -13.29 -14.56
CA ALA A 280 9.39 -12.16 -14.34
C ALA A 280 10.23 -12.33 -13.06
N SER A 281 10.54 -13.57 -12.67
CA SER A 281 11.21 -13.90 -11.40
C SER A 281 12.57 -13.23 -11.23
N HIS A 282 13.21 -12.89 -12.34
CA HIS A 282 14.47 -12.15 -12.40
C HIS A 282 14.35 -10.72 -11.83
N LEU A 283 13.17 -10.09 -11.87
CA LEU A 283 12.93 -8.77 -11.27
C LEU A 283 12.99 -8.82 -9.74
N GLY A 284 12.54 -9.93 -9.16
CA GLY A 284 12.64 -10.23 -7.72
C GLY A 284 14.01 -10.79 -7.31
N ALA A 285 15.05 -10.70 -8.14
CA ALA A 285 16.42 -10.93 -7.68
C ALA A 285 16.81 -9.91 -6.62
N VAL A 286 16.35 -8.67 -6.76
CA VAL A 286 16.38 -7.63 -5.74
C VAL A 286 15.03 -7.64 -5.01
N PRO A 287 15.01 -7.70 -3.67
CA PRO A 287 13.77 -7.71 -2.89
C PRO A 287 12.86 -6.51 -3.16
N PHE A 288 11.55 -6.75 -3.32
CA PHE A 288 10.47 -5.77 -3.28
C PHE A 288 10.23 -5.33 -1.83
N VAL A 289 10.13 -4.02 -1.61
CA VAL A 289 10.05 -3.43 -0.25
C VAL A 289 8.88 -2.48 -0.05
N GLU A 290 8.22 -2.05 -1.10
CA GLU A 290 7.09 -1.12 -1.06
C GLU A 290 6.27 -1.29 -2.33
N MET A 291 4.95 -1.20 -2.21
CA MET A 291 4.03 -1.29 -3.34
C MET A 291 2.88 -0.32 -3.15
N ASP A 292 2.37 0.24 -4.24
CA ASP A 292 1.12 0.99 -4.26
C ASP A 292 0.42 0.83 -5.61
N TYR A 293 -0.87 1.15 -5.68
CA TYR A 293 -1.74 0.80 -6.81
C TYR A 293 -2.35 2.03 -7.48
N ALA A 294 -2.14 2.15 -8.79
CA ALA A 294 -2.85 3.07 -9.67
C ALA A 294 -3.91 2.30 -10.43
N ALA A 295 -5.19 2.64 -10.21
CA ALA A 295 -6.31 1.99 -10.87
C ALA A 295 -6.55 2.58 -12.26
N GLU A 296 -6.49 3.90 -12.38
CA GLU A 296 -6.81 4.64 -13.60
C GLU A 296 -5.57 5.28 -14.23
N PRO A 297 -5.45 5.31 -15.57
CA PRO A 297 -6.30 4.64 -16.58
C PRO A 297 -5.90 3.17 -16.80
N HIS A 298 -4.76 2.76 -16.25
CA HIS A 298 -4.21 1.43 -16.40
C HIS A 298 -3.94 0.86 -15.02
N SER A 299 -4.52 -0.29 -14.74
CA SER A 299 -4.33 -1.03 -13.49
C SER A 299 -2.87 -1.45 -13.34
N ILE A 300 -2.08 -0.62 -12.64
CA ILE A 300 -0.63 -0.78 -12.45
C ILE A 300 -0.31 -0.76 -10.96
N ILE A 301 0.35 -1.82 -10.52
CA ILE A 301 0.96 -1.89 -9.19
C ILE A 301 2.40 -1.42 -9.33
N TRP A 302 2.72 -0.29 -8.73
CA TRP A 302 4.07 0.24 -8.66
C TRP A 302 4.82 -0.38 -7.49
N VAL A 303 6.01 -0.91 -7.74
CA VAL A 303 6.78 -1.65 -6.75
C VAL A 303 8.21 -1.12 -6.68
N ARG A 304 8.60 -0.65 -5.50
CA ARG A 304 9.98 -0.26 -5.23
C ARG A 304 10.80 -1.46 -4.79
N ARG A 305 11.99 -1.58 -5.34
CA ARG A 305 12.99 -2.58 -4.94
C ARG A 305 13.91 -2.01 -3.86
N SER A 306 14.55 -2.89 -3.09
CA SER A 306 15.44 -2.51 -1.98
C SER A 306 16.68 -1.71 -2.40
N ASP A 307 17.06 -1.76 -3.67
CA ASP A 307 18.10 -0.91 -4.27
C ASP A 307 17.58 0.48 -4.72
N GLY A 308 16.28 0.75 -4.51
CA GLY A 308 15.58 1.97 -4.88
C GLY A 308 15.18 2.08 -6.35
N SER A 309 15.35 1.03 -7.15
CA SER A 309 14.83 1.00 -8.51
C SER A 309 13.34 0.67 -8.57
N LEU A 310 12.68 1.07 -9.66
CA LEU A 310 11.23 0.94 -9.84
C LEU A 310 10.89 -0.14 -10.85
N VAL A 311 9.90 -0.96 -10.50
CA VAL A 311 9.22 -1.85 -11.44
C VAL A 311 7.71 -1.64 -11.31
N GLY A 312 6.99 -1.84 -12.40
CA GLY A 312 5.53 -1.86 -12.38
C GLY A 312 4.99 -3.20 -12.85
N LEU A 313 3.82 -3.54 -12.34
CA LEU A 313 3.04 -4.72 -12.71
C LEU A 313 1.68 -4.24 -13.22
N THR A 314 1.49 -4.27 -14.54
CA THR A 314 0.16 -4.16 -15.15
C THR A 314 -0.61 -5.43 -14.84
N TYR A 315 -1.72 -5.30 -14.13
CA TYR A 315 -2.49 -6.43 -13.61
C TYR A 315 -3.98 -6.24 -13.88
N ASN A 316 -4.54 -7.10 -14.74
CA ASN A 316 -5.98 -7.24 -14.95
C ASN A 316 -6.29 -8.74 -15.07
N ARG A 317 -6.90 -9.31 -14.03
CA ARG A 317 -7.13 -10.76 -13.99
C ARG A 317 -8.24 -11.21 -14.93
N ASP A 318 -9.26 -10.37 -15.12
CA ASP A 318 -10.42 -10.64 -15.98
C ASP A 318 -10.00 -10.75 -17.45
N GLU A 319 -9.05 -9.92 -17.88
CA GLU A 319 -8.47 -9.95 -19.22
C GLU A 319 -7.24 -10.88 -19.35
N ASN A 320 -6.84 -11.55 -18.27
CA ASN A 320 -5.62 -12.36 -18.18
C ASN A 320 -4.32 -11.58 -18.48
N VAL A 321 -4.25 -10.30 -18.08
CA VAL A 321 -3.07 -9.44 -18.23
C VAL A 321 -2.25 -9.47 -16.95
N VAL A 322 -0.99 -9.92 -17.08
CA VAL A 322 0.05 -9.85 -16.03
C VAL A 322 1.35 -9.46 -16.71
N GLY A 323 1.66 -8.16 -16.74
CA GLY A 323 2.80 -7.59 -17.45
C GLY A 323 3.74 -6.85 -16.52
N TRP A 324 4.98 -7.32 -16.39
CA TRP A 324 6.00 -6.61 -15.61
C TRP A 324 6.85 -5.71 -16.50
N HIS A 325 7.16 -4.51 -16.03
CA HIS A 325 8.01 -3.54 -16.72
C HIS A 325 8.96 -2.84 -15.73
N ARG A 326 10.14 -2.42 -16.22
CA ARG A 326 11.15 -1.70 -15.43
C ARG A 326 11.11 -0.21 -15.75
N HIS A 327 11.46 0.60 -14.76
CA HIS A 327 11.59 2.05 -14.91
C HIS A 327 12.93 2.50 -14.32
N ASP A 328 13.81 2.92 -15.21
CA ASP A 328 15.11 3.50 -14.85
C ASP A 328 14.97 5.03 -14.84
N LEU A 329 15.25 5.67 -13.70
CA LEU A 329 15.00 7.10 -13.48
C LEU A 329 16.24 7.98 -13.73
N ALA A 330 16.94 7.72 -14.83
CA ALA A 330 18.18 8.40 -15.23
C ALA A 330 19.20 8.55 -14.08
N GLY A 331 19.50 7.45 -13.38
CA GLY A 331 20.42 7.43 -12.24
C GLY A 331 19.79 7.80 -10.88
N GLY A 332 18.48 8.07 -10.85
CA GLY A 332 17.72 8.28 -9.63
C GLY A 332 17.49 7.00 -8.82
N VAL A 333 17.52 7.15 -7.49
CA VAL A 333 17.21 6.09 -6.52
C VAL A 333 15.98 6.50 -5.72
N ILE A 334 14.92 5.71 -5.77
CA ILE A 334 13.67 5.99 -5.03
C ILE A 334 13.86 5.64 -3.55
N ASP A 335 13.51 6.58 -2.68
CA ASP A 335 13.45 6.37 -1.24
C ASP A 335 12.05 5.89 -0.79
N THR A 336 10.97 6.40 -1.39
CA THR A 336 9.55 5.98 -1.15
C THR A 336 8.65 6.35 -2.33
N LEU A 337 7.49 5.70 -2.45
CA LEU A 337 6.47 5.96 -3.47
C LEU A 337 5.07 6.07 -2.87
N ALA A 338 4.16 6.73 -3.58
CA ALA A 338 2.74 6.75 -3.27
C ALA A 338 1.94 7.00 -4.55
N VAL A 339 0.72 6.51 -4.62
CA VAL A 339 -0.21 6.77 -5.70
C VAL A 339 -1.34 7.65 -5.17
N VAL A 340 -1.62 8.73 -5.89
CA VAL A 340 -2.62 9.72 -5.50
C VAL A 340 -3.50 10.06 -6.70
N PRO A 341 -4.85 9.98 -6.55
CA PRO A 341 -5.78 10.44 -7.56
C PRO A 341 -5.52 11.90 -7.92
N GLN A 342 -5.47 12.21 -9.23
CA GLN A 342 -5.32 13.59 -9.67
C GLN A 342 -6.59 14.40 -9.44
N LYS A 343 -6.44 15.72 -9.36
CA LYS A 343 -7.55 16.66 -9.11
C LYS A 343 -8.63 16.59 -10.19
N ASP A 344 -8.26 16.29 -11.42
CA ASP A 344 -9.18 16.10 -12.55
C ASP A 344 -9.87 14.73 -12.54
N GLN A 345 -9.45 13.81 -11.65
CA GLN A 345 -9.92 12.43 -11.51
C GLN A 345 -9.80 11.60 -12.80
N LEU A 346 -8.98 12.04 -13.76
CA LEU A 346 -8.78 11.30 -15.01
C LEU A 346 -7.70 10.22 -14.87
N GLN A 347 -6.86 10.31 -13.84
CA GLN A 347 -5.76 9.38 -13.62
C GLN A 347 -5.30 9.36 -12.15
N ASP A 348 -4.86 8.19 -11.71
CA ASP A 348 -4.03 8.05 -10.52
C ASP A 348 -2.55 8.28 -10.86
N ALA A 349 -1.92 9.23 -10.17
CA ALA A 349 -0.51 9.55 -10.44
C ALA A 349 0.41 8.91 -9.40
N LEU A 350 1.46 8.26 -9.91
CA LEU A 350 2.60 7.87 -9.11
C LEU A 350 3.40 9.12 -8.68
N TRP A 351 3.57 9.27 -7.37
CA TRP A 351 4.49 10.19 -6.73
C TRP A 351 5.66 9.41 -6.15
N VAL A 352 6.87 9.94 -6.31
CA VAL A 352 8.10 9.30 -5.82
C VAL A 352 9.01 10.34 -5.19
N VAL A 353 9.66 9.96 -4.10
CA VAL A 353 10.81 10.72 -3.58
C VAL A 353 12.06 10.10 -4.18
N VAL A 354 12.72 10.82 -5.07
CA VAL A 354 13.90 10.34 -5.80
C VAL A 354 15.14 11.08 -5.33
N ARG A 355 16.15 10.31 -4.94
CA ARG A 355 17.46 10.80 -4.56
C ARG A 355 18.41 10.72 -5.76
N ARG A 356 19.07 11.84 -6.07
CA ARG A 356 20.08 11.96 -7.13
C ARG A 356 21.32 12.69 -6.63
N THR A 357 22.42 12.55 -7.35
CA THR A 357 23.62 13.36 -7.16
C THR A 357 23.63 14.44 -8.24
N ILE A 358 23.49 15.70 -7.86
CA ILE A 358 23.48 16.86 -8.77
C ILE A 358 24.56 17.82 -8.28
N ASP A 359 25.44 18.24 -9.18
CA ASP A 359 26.60 19.09 -8.85
C ASP A 359 27.43 18.55 -7.65
N GLY A 360 27.66 17.23 -7.65
CA GLY A 360 28.39 16.54 -6.58
C GLY A 360 27.67 16.42 -5.23
N GLN A 361 26.44 16.92 -5.10
CA GLN A 361 25.65 16.87 -3.87
C GLN A 361 24.47 15.90 -3.97
N SER A 362 24.21 15.13 -2.92
CA SER A 362 23.01 14.29 -2.86
C SER A 362 21.78 15.13 -2.53
N ARG A 363 20.80 15.13 -3.43
CA ARG A 363 19.53 15.87 -3.29
C ARG A 363 18.35 14.92 -3.44
N ARG A 364 17.23 15.26 -2.80
CA ARG A 364 15.94 14.56 -2.91
C ARG A 364 14.94 15.44 -3.64
N TYR A 365 14.20 14.83 -4.54
CA TYR A 365 13.19 15.47 -5.35
C TYR A 365 11.87 14.74 -5.17
N LEU A 366 10.78 15.50 -5.04
CA LEU A 366 9.43 14.96 -5.14
C LEU A 366 9.02 15.03 -6.60
N GLU A 367 8.87 13.88 -7.24
CA GLU A 367 8.51 13.77 -8.64
C GLU A 367 7.15 13.08 -8.79
N ARG A 368 6.43 13.47 -9.83
CA ARG A 368 5.15 12.89 -10.20
C ARG A 368 5.24 12.40 -11.64
N LEU A 369 4.85 11.14 -11.88
CA LEU A 369 4.66 10.64 -13.23
C LEU A 369 3.57 11.46 -13.92
N THR A 370 3.88 12.05 -15.06
CA THR A 370 2.90 12.79 -15.85
C THR A 370 1.80 11.89 -16.36
N ARG A 371 0.66 12.50 -16.73
CA ARG A 371 -0.47 11.77 -17.28
C ARG A 371 -0.02 10.90 -18.47
N PHE A 372 -0.57 9.69 -18.57
CA PHE A 372 -0.37 8.84 -19.75
C PHE A 372 -0.87 9.55 -21.01
N TRP A 373 -0.27 9.19 -22.15
CA TRP A 373 -0.70 9.69 -23.45
C TRP A 373 -2.07 9.10 -23.80
N ASP A 374 -3.02 9.96 -24.18
CA ASP A 374 -4.44 9.59 -24.31
C ASP A 374 -5.12 10.34 -25.49
N PHE A 375 -6.34 9.97 -25.84
CA PHE A 375 -7.08 10.49 -27.00
C PHE A 375 -7.40 11.98 -26.94
N ASP A 376 -7.40 12.58 -25.76
CA ASP A 376 -7.60 14.02 -25.54
C ASP A 376 -6.28 14.81 -25.46
N THR A 377 -5.13 14.14 -25.63
CA THR A 377 -3.82 14.78 -25.59
C THR A 377 -3.39 15.32 -26.95
N THR A 378 -2.65 16.42 -26.91
CA THR A 378 -2.03 17.06 -28.07
C THR A 378 -0.52 17.10 -27.89
N LEU A 379 0.22 17.41 -28.96
CA LEU A 379 1.67 17.60 -28.89
C LEU A 379 2.11 18.62 -27.82
N ALA A 380 1.29 19.64 -27.55
CA ALA A 380 1.54 20.60 -26.49
C ALA A 380 1.56 19.97 -25.08
N ASN A 381 0.99 18.76 -24.91
CA ASN A 381 0.98 18.01 -23.66
C ASN A 381 2.20 17.11 -23.50
N ALA A 382 2.94 16.78 -24.57
CA ALA A 382 4.04 15.80 -24.54
C ALA A 382 5.11 16.15 -23.50
N HIS A 383 5.40 15.20 -22.60
CA HIS A 383 6.34 15.39 -21.49
C HIS A 383 6.99 14.05 -21.14
N PHE A 384 7.97 13.63 -21.96
CA PHE A 384 8.57 12.32 -21.83
C PHE A 384 10.07 12.40 -21.53
N VAL A 385 10.37 13.11 -20.44
CA VAL A 385 11.70 13.29 -19.83
C VAL A 385 11.57 13.07 -18.32
N ASP A 386 12.64 12.62 -17.68
CA ASP A 386 12.72 12.46 -16.23
C ASP A 386 13.11 13.77 -15.56
N CYS A 387 12.67 14.00 -14.31
CA CYS A 387 13.00 15.20 -13.53
C CYS A 387 12.74 16.51 -14.30
N GLY A 388 11.78 16.48 -15.23
CA GLY A 388 11.54 17.56 -16.19
C GLY A 388 10.66 18.68 -15.64
N LEU A 389 10.86 19.88 -16.18
CA LEU A 389 10.00 21.03 -15.97
C LEU A 389 9.46 21.54 -17.31
N ARG A 390 8.26 22.13 -17.26
CA ARG A 390 7.64 22.82 -18.39
C ARG A 390 7.59 24.33 -18.14
N TYR A 391 7.99 25.10 -19.13
CA TYR A 391 7.74 26.53 -19.27
C TYR A 391 6.65 26.76 -20.33
N VAL A 392 5.67 27.61 -20.02
CA VAL A 392 4.67 28.10 -20.98
C VAL A 392 4.57 29.62 -20.80
N GLY A 393 4.84 30.38 -21.85
CA GLY A 393 4.84 31.85 -21.79
C GLY A 393 5.25 32.52 -23.09
N SER A 394 5.71 33.76 -23.00
CA SER A 394 6.28 34.48 -24.14
C SER A 394 7.49 33.74 -24.70
N ALA A 395 7.70 33.83 -26.00
CA ALA A 395 8.84 33.21 -26.66
C ALA A 395 10.17 33.65 -26.02
N VAL A 396 11.00 32.67 -25.63
CA VAL A 396 12.33 32.90 -25.04
C VAL A 396 13.35 31.93 -25.64
N ASP A 397 14.59 32.38 -25.77
CA ASP A 397 15.76 31.55 -26.14
C ASP A 397 16.60 31.16 -24.92
N LYS A 398 16.26 31.65 -23.72
CA LYS A 398 16.99 31.37 -22.48
C LYS A 398 16.04 30.97 -21.36
N VAL A 399 16.20 29.73 -20.90
CA VAL A 399 15.39 29.13 -19.84
C VAL A 399 16.14 29.22 -18.52
N TYR A 400 15.45 29.68 -17.48
CA TYR A 400 15.93 29.77 -16.11
C TYR A 400 15.18 28.76 -15.22
N GLY A 401 15.68 28.52 -14.00
CA GLY A 401 14.97 27.69 -13.02
C GLY A 401 15.35 26.20 -13.05
N LEU A 402 16.48 25.87 -13.67
CA LEU A 402 16.97 24.49 -13.81
C LEU A 402 18.05 24.13 -12.77
N GLN A 403 18.07 24.80 -11.60
CA GLN A 403 19.07 24.54 -10.55
C GLN A 403 19.03 23.10 -9.99
N HIS A 404 17.93 22.38 -10.22
CA HIS A 404 17.78 20.97 -9.86
C HIS A 404 18.51 20.01 -10.81
N LEU A 405 18.97 20.51 -11.96
CA LEU A 405 19.70 19.75 -13.00
C LEU A 405 21.08 20.37 -13.29
N GLU A 406 21.65 21.13 -12.37
CA GLU A 406 22.95 21.79 -12.57
C GLU A 406 24.06 20.81 -12.97
N GLY A 407 24.77 21.10 -14.06
CA GLY A 407 25.82 20.25 -14.61
C GLY A 407 25.33 19.04 -15.41
N GLU A 408 24.02 18.76 -15.41
CA GLU A 408 23.44 17.65 -16.15
C GLU A 408 23.22 17.97 -17.63
N THR A 409 23.17 16.92 -18.45
CA THR A 409 22.75 17.00 -19.85
C THR A 409 21.25 16.75 -19.95
N VAL A 410 20.53 17.71 -20.54
CA VAL A 410 19.08 17.67 -20.69
C VAL A 410 18.67 17.52 -22.14
N TYR A 411 17.49 16.92 -22.30
CA TYR A 411 16.75 16.74 -23.55
C TYR A 411 15.33 17.28 -23.35
N GLY A 412 14.59 17.47 -24.43
CA GLY A 412 13.25 17.99 -24.30
C GLY A 412 12.58 18.40 -25.61
N LEU A 413 11.66 19.35 -25.50
CA LEU A 413 10.85 19.87 -26.60
C LEU A 413 10.83 21.40 -26.55
N ILE A 414 10.90 22.04 -27.72
CA ILE A 414 10.59 23.46 -27.94
C ILE A 414 9.45 23.51 -28.94
N ASP A 415 8.26 23.94 -28.51
CA ASP A 415 7.05 23.99 -29.33
C ASP A 415 6.82 22.67 -30.10
N ALA A 416 6.85 21.57 -29.33
CA ALA A 416 6.72 20.18 -29.79
C ALA A 416 7.85 19.62 -30.67
N ARG A 417 8.91 20.38 -30.93
CA ARG A 417 10.10 19.92 -31.68
C ARG A 417 11.18 19.41 -30.71
N PRO A 418 11.72 18.19 -30.90
CA PRO A 418 12.81 17.68 -30.08
C PRO A 418 14.02 18.60 -30.04
N VAL A 419 14.60 18.77 -28.84
CA VAL A 419 15.85 19.50 -28.62
C VAL A 419 16.76 18.74 -27.66
N GLY A 420 18.06 18.84 -27.87
CA GLY A 420 19.09 18.22 -27.05
C GLY A 420 20.24 17.68 -27.90
N PRO A 421 21.37 17.34 -27.29
CA PRO A 421 21.70 17.54 -25.88
C PRO A 421 21.96 19.02 -25.56
N LEU A 422 21.51 19.49 -24.39
CA LEU A 422 21.84 20.81 -23.84
C LEU A 422 22.43 20.63 -22.44
N THR A 423 23.41 21.45 -22.04
CA THR A 423 24.01 21.39 -20.71
C THR A 423 23.49 22.51 -19.83
N VAL A 424 23.04 22.18 -18.62
CA VAL A 424 22.60 23.19 -17.65
C VAL A 424 23.83 23.84 -17.01
N THR A 425 23.89 25.16 -17.06
CA THR A 425 24.96 25.95 -16.43
C THR A 425 24.36 27.14 -15.69
N ASN A 426 24.71 27.28 -14.41
CA ASN A 426 24.17 28.29 -13.49
C ASN A 426 22.63 28.32 -13.43
N GLY A 427 21.99 27.15 -13.49
CA GLY A 427 20.55 26.95 -13.47
C GLY A 427 19.85 27.41 -14.75
N THR A 428 20.60 27.54 -15.86
CA THR A 428 20.10 28.04 -17.14
C THR A 428 20.52 27.18 -18.31
N VAL A 429 19.74 27.25 -19.39
CA VAL A 429 20.03 26.68 -20.70
C VAL A 429 19.68 27.71 -21.79
N THR A 430 20.54 27.84 -22.79
CA THR A 430 20.24 28.60 -24.02
C THR A 430 19.75 27.64 -25.10
N LEU A 431 18.60 27.95 -25.69
CA LEU A 431 17.93 27.20 -26.73
C LEU A 431 18.48 27.61 -28.11
N PRO A 432 18.41 26.72 -29.12
CA PRO A 432 18.83 27.04 -30.49
C PRO A 432 17.93 28.06 -31.20
N TYR A 433 16.70 28.25 -30.73
CA TYR A 433 15.72 29.23 -31.21
C TYR A 433 14.71 29.55 -30.09
N GLU A 434 14.01 30.68 -30.21
CA GLU A 434 12.98 31.08 -29.24
C GLU A 434 11.77 30.13 -29.29
N GLY A 435 11.16 29.84 -28.13
CA GLY A 435 9.91 29.08 -28.08
C GLY A 435 9.02 29.42 -26.89
N GLU A 436 7.74 29.06 -27.00
CA GLU A 436 6.68 29.45 -26.06
C GLU A 436 6.31 28.33 -25.08
N ASN A 437 6.35 27.07 -25.53
CA ASN A 437 6.12 25.86 -24.73
C ASN A 437 7.37 24.99 -24.74
N ILE A 438 8.10 25.00 -23.63
CA ILE A 438 9.39 24.34 -23.50
C ILE A 438 9.31 23.28 -22.41
N VAL A 439 9.72 22.06 -22.71
CA VAL A 439 9.90 20.98 -21.73
C VAL A 439 11.36 20.61 -21.72
N LEU A 440 12.01 20.57 -20.56
CA LEU A 440 13.41 20.14 -20.42
C LEU A 440 13.56 19.23 -19.21
N GLY A 441 14.31 18.15 -19.36
CA GLY A 441 14.62 17.19 -18.29
C GLY A 441 15.71 16.20 -18.69
N LEU A 442 15.94 15.21 -17.83
CA LEU A 442 16.86 14.12 -18.11
C LEU A 442 16.26 13.19 -19.17
N GLY A 443 17.02 12.94 -20.23
CA GLY A 443 16.60 12.05 -21.30
C GLY A 443 16.74 10.57 -20.91
N TYR A 444 15.77 9.75 -21.32
CA TYR A 444 15.80 8.30 -21.13
C TYR A 444 15.37 7.56 -22.40
N ASP A 445 15.96 6.39 -22.61
CA ASP A 445 15.54 5.47 -23.65
C ASP A 445 14.39 4.60 -23.14
N SER A 446 13.36 4.39 -23.95
CA SER A 446 12.32 3.41 -23.67
C SER A 446 12.48 2.24 -24.63
N GLU A 447 12.59 1.02 -24.12
CA GLU A 447 12.91 -0.16 -24.91
C GLU A 447 12.01 -1.33 -24.55
N GLY A 448 11.67 -2.13 -25.54
CA GLY A 448 10.92 -3.37 -25.34
C GLY A 448 11.41 -4.46 -26.29
N VAL A 449 11.37 -5.71 -25.81
CA VAL A 449 11.76 -6.90 -26.58
C VAL A 449 10.57 -7.85 -26.60
N LEU A 450 10.19 -8.27 -27.80
CA LEU A 450 9.12 -9.24 -27.98
C LEU A 450 9.57 -10.63 -27.50
N PRO A 451 8.63 -11.47 -27.02
CA PRO A 451 8.94 -12.86 -26.78
C PRO A 451 9.41 -13.53 -28.08
N ARG A 452 10.21 -14.59 -27.94
CA ARG A 452 10.67 -15.34 -29.11
C ARG A 452 9.48 -15.90 -29.86
N LEU A 453 9.38 -15.57 -31.14
CA LEU A 453 8.26 -15.96 -31.98
C LEU A 453 8.27 -17.47 -32.28
N GLU A 454 7.10 -18.09 -32.14
CA GLU A 454 6.83 -19.48 -32.53
C GLU A 454 6.05 -19.50 -33.84
N ASN A 455 6.74 -19.44 -34.97
CA ASN A 455 6.11 -19.48 -36.30
C ASN A 455 6.97 -20.25 -37.31
N GLY A 456 6.33 -20.87 -38.29
CA GLY A 456 6.97 -21.45 -39.48
C GLY A 456 7.70 -22.78 -39.28
N ALA A 457 7.54 -23.45 -38.14
CA ALA A 457 8.09 -24.79 -37.92
C ALA A 457 6.99 -25.86 -38.14
N ALA A 458 7.18 -26.77 -39.10
CA ALA A 458 6.25 -27.88 -39.31
C ALA A 458 6.56 -29.08 -38.39
N ASP A 459 7.83 -29.29 -38.04
CA ASP A 459 8.25 -30.38 -37.14
C ASP A 459 8.52 -29.87 -35.71
N GLY A 460 7.45 -29.55 -34.98
CA GLY A 460 7.51 -29.12 -33.58
C GLY A 460 7.81 -27.63 -33.36
N THR A 461 8.48 -27.30 -32.24
CA THR A 461 8.75 -25.90 -31.86
C THR A 461 9.72 -25.22 -32.82
N ALA A 462 9.52 -23.91 -33.02
CA ALA A 462 10.46 -23.08 -33.75
C ALA A 462 11.68 -22.70 -32.90
N GLN A 463 11.63 -22.85 -31.57
CA GLN A 463 12.77 -22.61 -30.69
C GLN A 463 13.97 -23.50 -31.05
N GLY A 464 15.16 -22.89 -31.18
CA GLY A 464 16.40 -23.60 -31.50
C GLY A 464 16.57 -23.96 -32.98
N LYS A 465 15.61 -23.56 -33.83
CA LYS A 465 15.74 -23.56 -35.29
C LYS A 465 16.27 -22.22 -35.77
N VAL A 466 16.93 -22.25 -36.92
CA VAL A 466 17.41 -21.03 -37.57
C VAL A 466 16.23 -20.28 -38.15
N LYS A 467 16.11 -19.01 -37.79
CA LYS A 467 15.05 -18.08 -38.15
C LYS A 467 15.67 -16.93 -38.93
N ARG A 468 14.87 -16.37 -39.82
CA ARG A 468 15.17 -15.13 -40.52
C ARG A 468 13.92 -14.26 -40.52
N VAL A 469 14.00 -13.10 -39.88
CA VAL A 469 13.01 -12.04 -40.02
C VAL A 469 13.23 -11.39 -41.38
N GLN A 470 12.25 -11.49 -42.27
CA GLN A 470 12.35 -10.96 -43.64
C GLN A 470 11.85 -9.53 -43.71
N SER A 471 10.71 -9.26 -43.07
CA SER A 471 10.12 -7.95 -43.02
C SER A 471 9.34 -7.72 -41.73
N LEU A 472 9.16 -6.46 -41.36
CA LEU A 472 8.42 -6.02 -40.19
C LEU A 472 7.44 -4.93 -40.62
N VAL A 473 6.19 -5.02 -40.18
CA VAL A 473 5.24 -3.90 -40.22
C VAL A 473 4.93 -3.52 -38.77
N VAL A 474 5.01 -2.23 -38.46
CA VAL A 474 4.73 -1.71 -37.12
C VAL A 474 3.48 -0.84 -37.20
N ASN A 475 2.44 -1.24 -36.47
CA ASN A 475 1.24 -0.42 -36.32
C ASN A 475 1.40 0.46 -35.08
N VAL A 476 1.33 1.77 -35.26
CA VAL A 476 1.50 2.77 -34.21
C VAL A 476 0.25 3.64 -34.08
N TRP A 477 0.04 4.18 -32.89
CA TRP A 477 -1.01 5.14 -32.61
C TRP A 477 -0.41 6.44 -32.10
N ASN A 478 -0.79 7.55 -32.73
CA ASN A 478 -0.45 8.91 -32.31
C ASN A 478 1.04 9.04 -31.89
N SER A 479 1.93 8.60 -32.78
CA SER A 479 3.34 8.37 -32.48
C SER A 479 4.27 9.16 -33.40
N PHE A 480 5.49 9.39 -32.93
CA PHE A 480 6.54 10.04 -33.72
C PHE A 480 7.91 9.44 -33.44
N ASN A 481 8.68 9.26 -34.52
CA ASN A 481 10.01 8.63 -34.48
C ASN A 481 9.93 7.22 -33.84
N GLY A 482 11.04 6.74 -33.29
CA GLY A 482 11.15 5.40 -32.76
C GLY A 482 11.87 4.47 -33.73
N HIS A 483 12.40 3.39 -33.18
CA HIS A 483 13.21 2.42 -33.89
C HIS A 483 12.62 1.03 -33.70
N VAL A 484 12.75 0.21 -34.72
CA VAL A 484 12.54 -1.23 -34.64
C VAL A 484 13.87 -1.92 -34.87
N GLY A 485 14.12 -3.02 -34.18
CA GLY A 485 15.38 -3.74 -34.31
C GLY A 485 15.22 -5.24 -34.29
N VAL A 486 16.16 -5.93 -34.91
CA VAL A 486 16.29 -7.39 -34.86
C VAL A 486 17.60 -7.76 -34.19
N TYR A 487 17.59 -8.86 -33.45
CA TYR A 487 18.81 -9.34 -32.80
C TYR A 487 19.76 -9.97 -33.82
N ASN A 488 20.99 -9.47 -33.90
CA ASN A 488 22.05 -10.03 -34.74
C ASN A 488 22.99 -10.89 -33.89
N GLU A 489 23.03 -12.20 -34.15
CA GLU A 489 23.89 -13.14 -33.43
C GLU A 489 25.39 -12.91 -33.67
N GLN A 490 25.78 -12.40 -34.85
CA GLN A 490 27.19 -12.13 -35.16
C GLN A 490 27.72 -10.93 -34.37
N GLU A 491 26.88 -9.90 -34.20
CA GLU A 491 27.22 -8.70 -33.43
C GLU A 491 26.95 -8.85 -31.94
N GLY A 492 26.12 -9.82 -31.55
CA GLY A 492 25.70 -10.02 -30.15
C GLY A 492 24.79 -8.91 -29.61
N ALA A 493 24.15 -8.13 -30.49
CA ALA A 493 23.36 -6.96 -30.16
C ALA A 493 22.12 -6.82 -31.05
N PHE A 494 21.19 -5.94 -30.67
CA PHE A 494 20.09 -5.52 -31.54
C PHE A 494 20.59 -4.50 -32.55
N VAL A 495 20.29 -4.73 -33.83
CA VAL A 495 20.49 -3.75 -34.89
C VAL A 495 19.17 -3.01 -35.05
N TYR A 496 19.16 -1.73 -34.69
CA TYR A 496 17.99 -0.86 -34.75
C TYR A 496 18.02 -0.03 -36.03
N GLU A 497 16.85 0.13 -36.64
CA GLU A 497 16.60 1.02 -37.76
C GLU A 497 15.47 2.00 -37.39
N PRO A 498 15.59 3.28 -37.75
CA PRO A 498 14.54 4.26 -37.49
C PRO A 498 13.28 3.93 -38.30
N LEU A 499 12.12 4.21 -37.71
CA LEU A 499 10.85 4.09 -38.42
C LEU A 499 10.69 5.25 -39.41
N GLU A 500 10.50 4.94 -40.69
CA GLU A 500 10.27 5.89 -41.76
C GLU A 500 8.77 6.14 -41.93
N TYR A 501 8.30 7.27 -41.42
CA TYR A 501 6.87 7.62 -41.43
C TYR A 501 6.42 8.06 -42.83
N PRO A 502 5.27 7.56 -43.35
CA PRO A 502 4.78 7.93 -44.67
C PRO A 502 4.48 9.44 -44.79
N GLY A 503 4.85 10.03 -45.93
CA GLY A 503 4.49 11.42 -46.26
C GLY A 503 5.43 12.49 -45.70
N ARG A 504 6.50 12.11 -45.01
CA ARG A 504 7.47 13.06 -44.44
C ARG A 504 8.73 13.13 -45.29
N PHE A 505 8.97 14.26 -45.93
CA PHE A 505 10.08 14.44 -46.88
C PHE A 505 11.11 15.50 -46.45
N ASP A 506 10.87 16.24 -45.35
CA ASP A 506 11.78 17.31 -44.91
C ASP A 506 11.89 17.40 -43.37
N GLU A 507 13.05 17.87 -42.89
CA GLU A 507 13.37 18.14 -41.48
C GLU A 507 12.75 19.46 -40.98
N PHE A 508 12.26 20.32 -41.89
CA PHE A 508 11.67 21.63 -41.57
C PHE A 508 10.15 21.65 -41.41
N GLU A 509 9.45 20.55 -41.68
CA GLU A 509 8.00 20.45 -41.48
C GLU A 509 7.64 20.37 -39.99
N ASP A 510 6.44 20.85 -39.65
CA ASP A 510 5.90 20.74 -38.30
C ASP A 510 5.82 19.26 -37.88
N VAL A 511 6.02 19.01 -36.58
CA VAL A 511 5.91 17.66 -36.03
C VAL A 511 4.45 17.22 -36.12
N GLU A 512 4.17 16.22 -36.95
CA GLU A 512 2.86 15.56 -37.02
C GLU A 512 2.95 14.14 -36.47
N LEU A 513 1.99 13.78 -35.61
CA LEU A 513 1.89 12.44 -35.05
C LEU A 513 1.14 11.52 -36.03
N TYR A 514 1.66 10.32 -36.24
CA TYR A 514 1.10 9.37 -37.18
C TYR A 514 0.34 8.24 -36.47
N THR A 515 -0.73 7.79 -37.11
CA THR A 515 -1.50 6.60 -36.72
C THR A 515 -1.68 5.71 -37.94
N GLY A 516 -1.30 4.45 -37.81
CA GLY A 516 -1.38 3.48 -38.89
C GLY A 516 -0.17 2.57 -38.97
N GLU A 517 -0.08 1.86 -40.08
CA GLU A 517 0.97 0.88 -40.35
C GLU A 517 2.18 1.55 -41.02
N ILE A 518 3.37 1.29 -40.47
CA ILE A 518 4.64 1.73 -41.01
C ILE A 518 5.43 0.51 -41.48
N GLY A 519 6.07 0.62 -42.65
CA GLY A 519 6.85 -0.44 -43.28
C GLY A 519 6.29 -0.84 -44.66
N PRO A 520 6.70 -2.00 -45.20
CA PRO A 520 7.52 -3.03 -44.56
C PRO A 520 8.99 -2.60 -44.40
N PHE A 521 9.51 -2.76 -43.19
CA PHE A 521 10.93 -2.64 -42.89
C PHE A 521 11.62 -3.96 -43.20
N ASN A 522 12.72 -3.92 -43.95
CA ASN A 522 13.48 -5.11 -44.32
C ASN A 522 14.79 -5.11 -43.54
N PRO A 523 14.83 -5.71 -42.33
CA PRO A 523 16.04 -5.71 -41.52
C PRO A 523 17.19 -6.38 -42.27
N SER A 524 18.41 -5.93 -41.94
CA SER A 524 19.65 -6.47 -42.52
C SER A 524 19.65 -8.02 -42.56
N PRO A 525 20.07 -8.65 -43.68
CA PRO A 525 20.01 -10.09 -43.83
C PRO A 525 20.78 -10.81 -42.71
N GLY A 526 20.07 -11.58 -41.89
CA GLY A 526 20.66 -12.35 -40.80
C GLY A 526 19.91 -13.66 -40.58
N TYR A 527 20.67 -14.70 -40.27
CA TYR A 527 20.13 -15.95 -39.74
C TYR A 527 20.50 -16.00 -38.26
N ASP A 528 19.48 -16.11 -37.42
CA ASP A 528 19.64 -16.20 -35.98
C ASP A 528 18.89 -17.43 -35.46
N MET A 529 19.19 -17.93 -34.27
CA MET A 529 18.37 -18.95 -33.62
C MET A 529 17.31 -18.35 -32.69
N LYS A 530 17.46 -17.07 -32.31
CA LYS A 530 16.62 -16.43 -31.29
C LYS A 530 15.35 -15.78 -31.86
N GLY A 531 15.43 -15.18 -33.05
CA GLY A 531 14.36 -14.52 -33.79
C GLY A 531 13.77 -13.35 -33.02
N LEU A 532 14.60 -12.60 -32.30
CA LEU A 532 14.15 -11.55 -31.39
C LEU A 532 13.97 -10.24 -32.12
N ILE A 533 12.86 -9.58 -31.84
CA ILE A 533 12.54 -8.26 -32.34
C ILE A 533 12.42 -7.34 -31.12
N ALA A 534 12.94 -6.13 -31.25
CA ALA A 534 12.87 -5.09 -30.25
C ALA A 534 12.35 -3.79 -30.84
N PHE A 535 11.93 -2.90 -29.98
CA PHE A 535 11.60 -1.53 -30.30
C PHE A 535 12.25 -0.58 -29.30
N LYS A 536 12.56 0.63 -29.75
CA LYS A 536 13.21 1.65 -28.94
C LYS A 536 12.70 3.03 -29.27
N ARG A 537 12.35 3.81 -28.26
CA ARG A 537 12.23 5.26 -28.36
C ARG A 537 13.49 5.90 -27.79
N PRO A 538 14.31 6.55 -28.62
CA PRO A 538 15.54 7.19 -28.16
C PRO A 538 15.23 8.44 -27.33
N LYS A 539 16.08 8.74 -26.34
CA LYS A 539 15.99 9.94 -25.50
C LYS A 539 16.05 11.25 -26.29
N GLU A 540 16.66 11.25 -27.48
CA GLU A 540 16.71 12.38 -28.40
C GLU A 540 15.33 12.75 -28.97
N SER A 541 14.35 11.84 -28.87
CA SER A 541 12.98 12.06 -29.32
C SER A 541 11.99 11.85 -28.17
N PRO A 542 11.89 12.80 -27.22
CA PRO A 542 11.00 12.71 -26.06
C PRO A 542 9.52 13.00 -26.44
N LEU A 543 9.05 12.32 -27.49
CA LEU A 543 7.70 12.36 -28.04
C LEU A 543 6.98 11.02 -27.82
N PRO A 544 5.65 10.97 -28.02
CA PRO A 544 4.88 9.74 -27.88
C PRO A 544 5.34 8.65 -28.84
N PHE A 545 5.41 7.42 -28.34
CA PHE A 545 5.70 6.22 -29.13
C PHE A 545 4.85 5.06 -28.62
N ASN A 546 3.63 4.96 -29.14
CA ASN A 546 2.62 3.98 -28.75
C ASN A 546 2.52 2.90 -29.82
N ILE A 547 3.08 1.73 -29.53
CA ILE A 547 3.02 0.56 -30.42
C ILE A 547 1.71 -0.19 -30.17
N VAL A 548 0.92 -0.35 -31.23
CA VAL A 548 -0.31 -1.15 -31.21
C VAL A 548 0.01 -2.62 -31.54
N ALA A 549 0.82 -2.83 -32.59
CA ALA A 549 1.23 -4.16 -33.00
C ALA A 549 2.56 -4.14 -33.75
N ILE A 550 3.30 -5.25 -33.67
CA ILE A 550 4.44 -5.53 -34.53
C ILE A 550 4.13 -6.83 -35.27
N MET A 551 4.16 -6.77 -36.60
CA MET A 551 3.73 -7.82 -37.50
C MET A 551 4.91 -8.31 -38.35
N PRO A 552 5.64 -9.34 -37.88
CA PRO A 552 6.79 -9.88 -38.59
C PRO A 552 6.41 -10.91 -39.65
N GLN A 553 7.06 -10.81 -40.81
CA GLN A 553 7.18 -11.92 -41.75
C GLN A 553 8.51 -12.63 -41.49
N MET A 554 8.45 -13.93 -41.20
CA MET A 554 9.64 -14.72 -40.88
C MET A 554 9.66 -16.07 -41.57
N HIS A 555 10.87 -16.55 -41.85
CA HIS A 555 11.14 -17.89 -42.35
C HIS A 555 11.91 -18.69 -41.29
N THR A 556 11.38 -19.85 -40.92
CA THR A 556 12.04 -20.80 -40.02
C THR A 556 12.52 -22.00 -40.83
N GLN A 557 13.79 -22.37 -40.68
CA GLN A 557 14.35 -23.55 -41.35
C GLN A 557 14.09 -24.80 -40.50
N ASP A 558 13.26 -25.70 -41.01
CA ASP A 558 13.17 -27.06 -40.48
C ASP A 558 14.45 -27.84 -40.84
N ARG A 559 14.92 -28.64 -39.89
CA ARG A 559 16.20 -29.37 -39.99
C ARG A 559 16.14 -30.54 -40.95
#